data_AF-A0A7X8L033-F1
#
_entry.id   AF-A0A7X8L033-F1
#
_cell.length_a   1.000
_cell.length_b   1.000
_cell.length_c   1.000
_cell.angle_alpha   90.00
_cell.angle_beta   90.00
_cell.angle_gamma   90.00
#
_symmetry.space_group_name_H-M   'P 1'
#
loop_
_entity.id
_entity.type
_entity.pdbx_description
1 polymer ?
#
loop_
_entity_poly.entity_id
_entity_poly.type
_entity_poly.pdbx_seq_one_letter_code
_entity_poly.pdbx_strand_id
1 'polypeptide(L)'
;PRGDVVPLPQGAVPIDFAYSIHSGVGNSMYGAKVDGRIVPLTYELKNGEIVEILTSDQVNGPSRDWLNLVKSTSAKSKIRHWFKREMRDEDIAHGKEIVEREIKKTGFTQSQLLKTHFLEGIMRRYNCRTPDDLFANIGHGTLSVGKVVPRLRDEYIKSLSDHERQQLGYQLSATGQVTTLPGSNKPEKIGEEQTEPKKIKTPHRSVSSNDYGIVVKGQSDCLVRLSRCCNPIPGDPIIGYTTRSEGIAVHRKSCPNIVHLLINSSLSPKDAQRAARLIEVDWNENDLCKSYEVTLKIIAQDRMKLLSDISNAIGAEAVSILSGTMSSHKNGTAVLKMRIEVEHKNQYDRVANRIKAVKSVIQVLRGN
;
A
#
# COMPACT_ATOMS: atom_id res chain seq x y z
N PRO A 1 -26.07 -34.49 -12.90
CA PRO A 1 -26.56 -35.32 -14.04
C PRO A 1 -27.40 -36.56 -13.65
N ARG A 2 -27.31 -37.08 -12.42
CA ARG A 2 -28.05 -38.29 -11.97
C ARG A 2 -29.48 -38.03 -11.46
N GLY A 3 -29.97 -36.80 -11.53
CA GLY A 3 -31.32 -36.42 -11.09
C GLY A 3 -31.41 -35.90 -9.64
N ASP A 4 -30.29 -35.79 -8.93
CA ASP A 4 -30.27 -35.26 -7.56
C ASP A 4 -30.55 -33.75 -7.54
N VAL A 5 -31.49 -33.34 -6.70
CA VAL A 5 -31.88 -31.93 -6.51
C VAL A 5 -30.98 -31.30 -5.45
N VAL A 6 -30.30 -30.21 -5.81
CA VAL A 6 -29.41 -29.46 -4.89
C VAL A 6 -30.03 -28.10 -4.56
N PRO A 7 -30.28 -27.79 -3.28
CA PRO A 7 -30.77 -26.47 -2.89
C PRO A 7 -29.64 -25.44 -2.95
N LEU A 8 -29.91 -24.31 -3.62
CA LEU A 8 -28.98 -23.18 -3.77
C LEU A 8 -29.68 -21.86 -3.45
N PRO A 9 -28.94 -20.82 -3.02
CA PRO A 9 -29.52 -19.49 -2.81
C PRO A 9 -29.99 -18.87 -4.12
N GLN A 10 -30.95 -17.94 -4.03
CA GLN A 10 -31.44 -17.21 -5.20
C GLN A 10 -30.29 -16.42 -5.88
N GLY A 11 -30.23 -16.49 -7.21
CA GLY A 11 -29.16 -15.88 -8.01
C GLY A 11 -27.85 -16.67 -7.99
N ALA A 12 -27.86 -17.92 -7.54
CA ALA A 12 -26.69 -18.79 -7.58
C ALA A 12 -26.19 -19.00 -9.01
N VAL A 13 -24.88 -19.01 -9.17
CA VAL A 13 -24.20 -19.24 -10.45
C VAL A 13 -23.70 -20.68 -10.56
N PRO A 14 -23.31 -21.18 -11.75
CA PRO A 14 -22.74 -22.52 -11.89
C PRO A 14 -21.55 -22.83 -10.95
N ILE A 15 -20.78 -21.81 -10.56
CA ILE A 15 -19.70 -21.96 -9.57
C ILE A 15 -20.25 -22.34 -8.19
N ASP A 16 -21.37 -21.75 -7.78
CA ASP A 16 -22.04 -22.10 -6.52
C ASP A 16 -22.45 -23.58 -6.51
N PHE A 17 -23.00 -24.06 -7.62
CA PHE A 17 -23.39 -25.46 -7.81
C PHE A 17 -22.18 -26.42 -7.78
N ALA A 18 -21.06 -26.04 -8.42
CA ALA A 18 -19.84 -26.85 -8.39
C ALA A 18 -19.31 -27.03 -6.95
N TYR A 19 -19.26 -25.94 -6.16
CA TYR A 19 -18.81 -25.98 -4.78
C TYR A 19 -19.82 -26.58 -3.79
N SER A 20 -21.10 -26.66 -4.15
CA SER A 20 -22.10 -27.40 -3.37
C SER A 20 -21.94 -28.91 -3.51
N ILE A 21 -21.54 -29.40 -4.69
CA ILE A 21 -21.26 -30.84 -4.91
C ILE A 21 -20.00 -31.25 -4.15
N HIS A 22 -18.85 -30.65 -4.49
CA HIS A 22 -17.58 -30.95 -3.84
C HIS A 22 -16.56 -29.84 -4.08
N SER A 23 -15.67 -29.58 -3.12
CA SER A 23 -14.61 -28.57 -3.27
C SER A 23 -13.64 -28.91 -4.40
N GLY A 24 -13.32 -30.19 -4.61
CA GLY A 24 -12.49 -30.66 -5.73
C GLY A 24 -13.12 -30.37 -7.09
N VAL A 25 -14.43 -30.60 -7.25
CA VAL A 25 -15.16 -30.29 -8.50
C VAL A 25 -15.14 -28.79 -8.76
N GLY A 26 -15.38 -27.97 -7.73
CA GLY A 26 -15.27 -26.52 -7.84
C GLY A 26 -13.86 -26.04 -8.19
N ASN A 27 -12.81 -26.64 -7.63
CA ASN A 27 -11.44 -26.21 -7.90
C ASN A 27 -10.98 -26.59 -9.31
N SER A 28 -11.43 -27.72 -9.84
CA SER A 28 -11.05 -28.21 -11.17
C SER A 28 -12.00 -27.75 -12.29
N MET A 29 -12.99 -26.90 -11.99
CA MET A 29 -13.97 -26.46 -12.99
C MET A 29 -13.35 -25.44 -13.97
N TYR A 30 -13.67 -25.58 -15.26
CA TYR A 30 -13.36 -24.55 -16.27
C TYR A 30 -14.62 -24.02 -16.97
N GLY A 31 -15.75 -24.71 -16.87
CA GLY A 31 -16.99 -24.33 -17.53
C GLY A 31 -18.20 -25.06 -16.98
N ALA A 32 -19.38 -24.70 -17.48
CA ALA A 32 -20.63 -25.35 -17.12
C ALA A 32 -21.56 -25.44 -18.34
N LYS A 33 -22.39 -26.48 -18.35
CA LYS A 33 -23.51 -26.65 -19.27
C LYS A 33 -24.81 -26.65 -18.49
N VAL A 34 -25.82 -25.98 -19.04
CA VAL A 34 -27.18 -25.95 -18.52
C VAL A 34 -28.10 -26.44 -19.63
N ASP A 35 -28.89 -27.48 -19.35
CA ASP A 35 -29.77 -28.17 -20.31
C ASP A 35 -29.04 -28.55 -21.62
N GLY A 36 -27.78 -29.00 -21.48
CA GLY A 36 -26.93 -29.42 -22.60
C GLY A 36 -26.23 -28.29 -23.37
N ARG A 37 -26.49 -27.01 -23.05
CA ARG A 37 -25.83 -25.86 -23.68
C ARG A 37 -24.76 -25.27 -22.79
N ILE A 38 -23.62 -24.88 -23.36
CA ILE A 38 -22.56 -24.19 -22.61
C ILE A 38 -23.05 -22.80 -22.21
N VAL A 39 -22.92 -22.47 -20.94
CA VAL A 39 -23.30 -21.15 -20.39
C VAL A 39 -22.08 -20.44 -19.81
N PRO A 40 -22.07 -19.09 -19.78
CA PRO A 40 -21.03 -18.37 -19.06
C PRO A 40 -21.13 -18.64 -17.55
N LEU A 41 -19.99 -18.57 -16.85
CA LEU A 41 -19.93 -18.78 -15.39
C LEU A 41 -20.70 -17.73 -14.58
N THR A 42 -21.10 -16.63 -15.21
CA THR A 42 -21.94 -15.56 -14.62
C THR A 42 -23.44 -15.79 -14.79
N TYR A 43 -23.85 -16.85 -15.51
CA TYR A 43 -25.27 -17.17 -15.69
C TYR A 43 -25.93 -17.48 -14.35
N GLU A 44 -27.11 -16.91 -14.11
CA GLU A 44 -27.89 -17.20 -12.90
C GLU A 44 -28.78 -18.43 -13.15
N LEU A 45 -28.60 -19.45 -12.31
CA LEU A 45 -29.33 -20.71 -12.41
C LEU A 45 -30.81 -20.52 -12.05
N LYS A 46 -31.69 -21.15 -12.82
CA LYS A 46 -33.13 -21.18 -12.55
C LYS A 46 -33.57 -22.52 -11.97
N ASN A 47 -34.69 -22.50 -11.27
CA ASN A 47 -35.25 -23.70 -10.67
C ASN A 47 -35.63 -24.72 -11.75
N GLY A 48 -35.16 -25.96 -11.57
CA GLY A 48 -35.47 -27.08 -12.46
C GLY A 48 -34.53 -27.26 -13.65
N GLU A 49 -33.53 -26.39 -13.82
CA GLU A 49 -32.52 -26.53 -14.87
C GLU A 49 -31.50 -27.64 -14.54
N ILE A 50 -31.09 -28.41 -15.55
CA ILE A 50 -30.10 -29.48 -15.39
C ILE A 50 -28.70 -28.90 -15.61
N VAL A 51 -27.90 -28.85 -14.53
CA VAL A 51 -26.53 -28.34 -14.57
C VAL A 51 -25.51 -29.48 -14.65
N GLU A 52 -24.57 -29.35 -15.58
CA GLU A 52 -23.40 -30.20 -15.74
C GLU A 52 -22.13 -29.35 -15.64
N ILE A 53 -21.25 -29.68 -14.69
CA ILE A 53 -19.99 -28.95 -14.49
C ILE A 53 -18.90 -29.62 -15.31
N LEU A 54 -18.17 -28.80 -16.08
CA LEU A 54 -17.03 -29.25 -16.86
C LEU A 54 -15.75 -29.08 -16.03
N THR A 55 -15.12 -30.20 -15.68
CA THR A 55 -13.87 -30.25 -14.90
C THR A 55 -12.70 -30.74 -15.74
N SER A 56 -11.49 -30.26 -15.45
CA SER A 56 -10.25 -30.74 -16.06
C SER A 56 -9.12 -30.72 -15.04
N ASP A 57 -8.21 -31.71 -15.13
CA ASP A 57 -7.05 -31.84 -14.26
C ASP A 57 -5.92 -30.84 -14.60
N GLN A 58 -6.01 -30.18 -15.77
CA GLN A 58 -5.06 -29.15 -16.20
C GLN A 58 -5.38 -27.75 -15.63
N VAL A 59 -6.51 -27.59 -14.95
CA VAL A 59 -6.94 -26.29 -14.39
C VAL A 59 -6.28 -26.10 -13.03
N ASN A 60 -5.45 -25.06 -12.90
CA ASN A 60 -4.70 -24.75 -11.69
C ASN A 60 -5.53 -24.07 -10.59
N GLY A 61 -6.80 -24.47 -10.43
CA GLY A 61 -7.68 -23.97 -9.38
C GLY A 61 -8.58 -22.78 -9.75
N PRO A 62 -9.36 -22.29 -8.78
CA PRO A 62 -10.29 -21.18 -8.95
C PRO A 62 -9.60 -19.84 -9.22
N SER A 63 -10.26 -18.96 -9.99
CA SER A 63 -9.82 -17.57 -10.17
C SER A 63 -10.28 -16.67 -9.02
N ARG A 64 -9.52 -15.59 -8.73
CA ARG A 64 -9.87 -14.60 -7.68
C ARG A 64 -11.19 -13.91 -7.97
N ASP A 65 -11.54 -13.75 -9.24
CA ASP A 65 -12.78 -13.09 -9.68
C ASP A 65 -14.03 -13.85 -9.23
N TRP A 66 -13.92 -15.16 -9.00
CA TRP A 66 -15.04 -15.97 -8.54
C TRP A 66 -15.55 -15.53 -7.16
N LEU A 67 -14.71 -14.90 -6.33
CA LEU A 67 -15.13 -14.35 -5.03
C LEU A 67 -16.18 -13.23 -5.14
N ASN A 68 -16.23 -12.55 -6.29
CA ASN A 68 -17.19 -11.49 -6.59
C ASN A 68 -18.44 -12.02 -7.32
N LEU A 69 -18.33 -13.17 -8.00
CA LEU A 69 -19.42 -13.79 -8.75
C LEU A 69 -20.31 -14.69 -7.88
N VAL A 70 -19.69 -15.48 -7.01
CA VAL A 70 -20.32 -16.50 -6.16
C VAL A 70 -21.25 -15.86 -5.13
N LYS A 71 -22.50 -16.32 -5.07
CA LYS A 71 -23.50 -15.84 -4.10
C LYS A 71 -23.51 -16.66 -2.81
N SER A 72 -23.16 -17.93 -2.86
CA SER A 72 -23.18 -18.82 -1.69
C SER A 72 -22.03 -18.51 -0.75
N THR A 73 -22.36 -18.26 0.51
CA THR A 73 -21.37 -18.06 1.59
C THR A 73 -20.45 -19.26 1.76
N SER A 74 -20.99 -20.48 1.61
CA SER A 74 -20.23 -21.74 1.66
C SER A 74 -19.17 -21.83 0.56
N ALA A 75 -19.55 -21.58 -0.70
CA ALA A 75 -18.63 -21.59 -1.83
C ALA A 75 -17.54 -20.51 -1.69
N LYS A 76 -17.94 -19.29 -1.29
CA LYS A 76 -16.99 -18.19 -1.03
C LYS A 76 -15.96 -18.53 0.06
N SER A 77 -16.39 -19.23 1.11
CA SER A 77 -15.50 -19.71 2.18
C SER A 77 -14.53 -20.78 1.67
N LYS A 78 -15.01 -21.76 0.90
CA LYS A 78 -14.19 -22.83 0.32
C LYS A 78 -13.14 -22.28 -0.67
N ILE A 79 -13.51 -21.32 -1.51
CA ILE A 79 -12.58 -20.64 -2.44
C ILE A 79 -11.50 -19.88 -1.66
N ARG A 80 -11.88 -19.10 -0.64
CA ARG A 80 -10.91 -18.40 0.23
C ARG A 80 -9.98 -19.37 0.93
N HIS A 81 -10.50 -20.49 1.43
CA HIS A 81 -9.70 -21.52 2.08
C HIS A 81 -8.72 -22.19 1.11
N TRP A 82 -9.14 -22.43 -0.13
CA TRP A 82 -8.27 -22.95 -1.17
C TRP A 82 -7.12 -21.99 -1.47
N PHE A 83 -7.39 -20.69 -1.68
CA PHE A 83 -6.34 -19.68 -1.87
C PHE A 83 -5.39 -19.58 -0.67
N LYS A 84 -5.92 -19.69 0.55
CA LYS A 84 -5.12 -19.71 1.77
C LYS A 84 -4.17 -20.92 1.84
N ARG A 85 -4.50 -22.02 1.15
CA ARG A 85 -3.71 -23.25 1.15
C ARG A 85 -2.72 -23.28 -0.01
N GLU A 86 -3.12 -22.82 -1.19
CA GLU A 86 -2.27 -22.78 -2.39
C GLU A 86 -1.15 -21.74 -2.25
N MET A 87 -1.47 -20.55 -1.75
CA MET A 87 -0.46 -19.51 -1.49
C MET A 87 0.30 -19.74 -0.19
N ARG A 88 0.06 -20.85 0.53
CA ARG A 88 0.63 -21.07 1.86
C ARG A 88 2.14 -21.14 1.82
N ASP A 89 2.72 -21.81 0.83
CA ASP A 89 4.17 -21.96 0.74
C ASP A 89 4.83 -20.63 0.33
N GLU A 90 4.20 -19.86 -0.56
CA GLU A 90 4.62 -18.50 -0.91
C GLU A 90 4.50 -17.53 0.30
N ASP A 91 3.40 -17.60 1.04
CA ASP A 91 3.15 -16.80 2.24
C ASP A 91 4.13 -17.18 3.37
N ILE A 92 4.51 -18.45 3.50
CA ILE A 92 5.55 -18.88 4.45
C ILE A 92 6.90 -18.29 4.05
N ALA A 93 7.28 -18.38 2.76
CA ALA A 93 8.53 -17.84 2.27
C ALA A 93 8.59 -16.31 2.45
N HIS A 94 7.51 -15.61 2.09
CA HIS A 94 7.40 -14.17 2.24
C HIS A 94 7.39 -13.76 3.72
N GLY A 95 6.69 -14.51 4.57
CA GLY A 95 6.65 -14.29 6.01
C GLY A 95 8.02 -14.45 6.67
N LYS A 96 8.79 -15.48 6.28
CA LYS A 96 10.18 -15.68 6.72
C LYS A 96 11.05 -14.49 6.32
N GLU A 97 10.94 -14.02 5.09
CA GLU A 97 11.69 -12.86 4.59
C GLU A 97 11.36 -11.57 5.36
N ILE A 98 10.08 -11.31 5.65
CA ILE A 98 9.67 -10.11 6.40
C ILE A 98 10.21 -10.17 7.84
N VAL A 99 10.11 -11.33 8.50
CA VAL A 99 10.63 -11.52 9.86
C VAL A 99 12.14 -11.34 9.88
N GLU A 100 12.87 -11.92 8.93
CA GLU A 100 14.32 -11.79 8.84
C GLU A 100 14.75 -10.32 8.67
N ARG A 101 14.07 -9.59 7.78
CA ARG A 101 14.32 -8.17 7.54
C ARG A 101 14.09 -7.33 8.80
N GLU A 102 13.05 -7.64 9.55
CA GLU A 102 12.72 -6.90 10.78
C GLU A 102 13.68 -7.24 11.92
N ILE A 103 14.10 -8.50 12.05
CA ILE A 103 15.15 -8.93 13.00
C ILE A 103 16.46 -8.20 12.71
N LYS A 104 16.88 -8.12 11.44
CA LYS A 104 18.09 -7.37 11.03
C LYS A 104 18.03 -5.90 11.42
N LYS A 105 16.87 -5.24 11.34
CA LYS A 105 16.71 -3.84 11.78
C LYS A 105 16.90 -3.66 13.29
N THR A 106 16.63 -4.69 14.08
CA THR A 106 16.79 -4.65 15.54
C THR A 106 18.23 -4.93 16.00
N GLY A 107 19.13 -5.32 15.09
CA GLY A 107 20.54 -5.60 15.39
C GLY A 107 20.82 -7.00 15.96
N PHE A 108 19.83 -7.91 15.90
CA PHE A 108 19.96 -9.30 16.36
C PHE A 108 20.03 -10.28 15.18
N THR A 109 20.58 -11.47 15.41
CA THR A 109 20.69 -12.53 14.39
C THR A 109 19.50 -13.48 14.46
N GLN A 110 19.10 -14.04 13.31
CA GLN A 110 18.01 -15.01 13.20
C GLN A 110 18.16 -16.20 14.17
N SER A 111 19.37 -16.74 14.32
CA SER A 111 19.69 -17.86 15.23
C SER A 111 19.55 -17.51 16.72
N GLN A 112 19.56 -16.22 17.07
CA GLN A 112 19.38 -15.77 18.46
C GLN A 112 17.89 -15.69 18.82
N LEU A 113 17.07 -15.17 17.90
CA LEU A 113 15.65 -14.88 18.16
C LEU A 113 14.68 -16.01 17.78
N LEU A 114 15.00 -16.84 16.78
CA LEU A 114 14.12 -17.93 16.31
C LEU A 114 14.39 -19.27 17.01
N LYS A 115 14.81 -19.27 18.28
CA LYS A 115 14.93 -20.52 19.05
C LYS A 115 13.55 -21.09 19.37
N THR A 116 13.42 -22.42 19.32
CA THR A 116 12.15 -23.15 19.45
C THR A 116 11.34 -22.73 20.69
N HIS A 117 11.99 -22.55 21.84
CA HIS A 117 11.34 -22.17 23.09
C HIS A 117 10.74 -20.75 23.10
N PHE A 118 11.33 -19.79 22.36
CA PHE A 118 10.76 -18.44 22.24
C PHE A 118 9.55 -18.42 21.29
N LEU A 119 9.61 -19.24 20.24
CA LEU A 119 8.51 -19.36 19.27
C LEU A 119 7.27 -19.99 19.91
N GLU A 120 7.44 -21.00 20.78
CA GLU A 120 6.31 -21.64 21.48
C GLU A 120 5.46 -20.66 22.28
N GLY A 121 6.08 -19.69 22.99
CA GLY A 121 5.35 -18.69 23.77
C GLY A 121 4.48 -17.77 22.91
N ILE A 122 4.94 -17.46 21.70
CA ILE A 122 4.19 -16.65 20.74
C ILE A 122 3.12 -17.51 20.04
N MET A 123 3.45 -18.75 19.71
CA MET A 123 2.55 -19.70 19.06
C MET A 123 1.32 -20.00 19.92
N ARG A 124 1.48 -20.23 21.23
CA ARG A 124 0.34 -20.42 22.16
C ARG A 124 -0.58 -19.19 22.19
N ARG A 125 -0.01 -17.98 22.15
CA ARG A 125 -0.77 -16.74 22.23
C ARG A 125 -1.60 -16.46 20.97
N TYR A 126 -1.03 -16.75 19.80
CA TYR A 126 -1.70 -16.51 18.51
C TYR A 126 -2.33 -17.77 17.92
N ASN A 127 -2.51 -18.81 18.73
CA ASN A 127 -3.15 -20.07 18.35
C ASN A 127 -2.52 -20.74 17.11
N CYS A 128 -1.20 -20.60 16.95
CA CYS A 128 -0.43 -21.21 15.85
C CYS A 128 0.03 -22.60 16.28
N ARG A 129 -0.19 -23.62 15.42
CA ARG A 129 0.20 -25.01 15.72
C ARG A 129 1.64 -25.29 15.35
N THR A 130 2.11 -24.66 14.28
CA THR A 130 3.48 -24.79 13.77
C THR A 130 4.16 -23.42 13.63
N PRO A 131 5.50 -23.36 13.64
CA PRO A 131 6.22 -22.14 13.30
C PRO A 131 5.89 -21.63 11.90
N ASP A 132 5.64 -22.54 10.95
CA ASP A 132 5.22 -22.17 9.59
C ASP A 132 3.83 -21.53 9.56
N ASP A 133 2.90 -21.89 10.46
CA ASP A 133 1.63 -21.15 10.61
C ASP A 133 1.86 -19.69 11.02
N LEU A 134 2.84 -19.46 11.90
CA LEU A 134 3.19 -18.12 12.34
C LEU A 134 3.75 -17.30 11.16
N PHE A 135 4.66 -17.89 10.37
CA PHE A 135 5.22 -17.24 9.19
C PHE A 135 4.16 -17.02 8.10
N ALA A 136 3.30 -18.01 7.82
CA ALA A 136 2.20 -17.86 6.87
C ALA A 136 1.25 -16.72 7.25
N ASN A 137 0.89 -16.63 8.55
CA ASN A 137 0.04 -15.54 9.05
C ASN A 137 0.71 -14.17 8.92
N ILE A 138 2.04 -14.11 9.01
CA ILE A 138 2.83 -12.89 8.79
C ILE A 138 2.90 -12.54 7.30
N GLY A 139 3.20 -13.50 6.42
CA GLY A 139 3.30 -13.29 4.97
C GLY A 139 1.99 -12.81 4.35
N HIS A 140 0.87 -13.40 4.78
CA HIS A 140 -0.46 -12.98 4.36
C HIS A 140 -0.92 -11.65 4.98
N GLY A 141 -0.23 -11.14 6.01
CA GLY A 141 -0.58 -9.92 6.72
C GLY A 141 -1.70 -10.05 7.76
N THR A 142 -2.07 -11.29 8.14
CA THR A 142 -3.00 -11.54 9.26
C THR A 142 -2.37 -11.16 10.61
N LEU A 143 -1.06 -11.35 10.74
CA LEU A 143 -0.28 -10.99 11.92
C LEU A 143 0.80 -9.98 11.57
N SER A 144 0.83 -8.86 12.28
CA SER A 144 1.83 -7.82 12.08
C SER A 144 3.18 -8.19 12.72
N VAL A 145 4.26 -8.09 11.94
CA VAL A 145 5.64 -8.42 12.37
C VAL A 145 6.09 -7.56 13.54
N GLY A 146 5.62 -6.30 13.58
CA GLY A 146 5.92 -5.36 14.66
C GLY A 146 5.36 -5.78 16.03
N LYS A 147 4.43 -6.74 16.09
CA LYS A 147 3.95 -7.32 17.36
C LYS A 147 4.73 -8.58 17.78
N VAL A 148 5.44 -9.20 16.85
CA VAL A 148 6.11 -10.50 17.04
C VAL A 148 7.58 -10.30 17.36
N VAL A 149 8.30 -9.52 16.54
CA VAL A 149 9.76 -9.35 16.67
C VAL A 149 10.18 -8.68 17.99
N PRO A 150 9.53 -7.59 18.47
CA PRO A 150 9.88 -7.02 19.77
C PRO A 150 9.69 -8.01 20.92
N ARG A 151 8.69 -8.89 20.84
CA ARG A 151 8.47 -9.91 21.88
C ARG A 151 9.51 -11.01 21.85
N LEU A 152 9.89 -11.49 20.65
CA LEU A 152 11.01 -12.43 20.52
C LEU A 152 12.29 -11.82 21.09
N ARG A 153 12.52 -10.53 20.82
CA ARG A 153 13.65 -9.78 21.38
C ARG A 153 13.60 -9.74 22.90
N ASP A 154 12.45 -9.39 23.48
CA ASP A 154 12.33 -9.26 24.92
C ASP A 154 12.48 -10.61 25.63
N GLU A 155 11.96 -11.71 25.07
CA GLU A 155 12.17 -13.07 25.60
C GLU A 155 13.63 -13.53 25.48
N TYR A 156 14.31 -13.19 24.38
CA TYR A 156 15.74 -13.43 24.23
C TYR A 156 16.57 -12.65 25.26
N ILE A 157 16.28 -11.36 25.46
CA ILE A 157 16.99 -10.53 26.44
C ILE A 157 16.76 -11.06 27.87
N LYS A 158 15.55 -11.51 28.20
CA LYS A 158 15.28 -12.19 29.49
C LYS A 158 16.02 -13.51 29.65
N SER A 159 16.38 -14.19 28.58
CA SER A 159 17.17 -15.43 28.66
C SER A 159 18.67 -15.21 28.88
N LEU A 160 19.19 -14.01 28.57
CA LEU A 160 20.60 -13.67 28.72
C LEU A 160 20.98 -13.38 30.17
N SER A 161 22.26 -13.56 30.50
CA SER A 161 22.82 -13.18 31.81
C SER A 161 22.87 -11.66 31.99
N ASP A 162 22.88 -11.17 33.23
CA ASP A 162 22.89 -9.72 33.53
C ASP A 162 24.09 -8.99 32.92
N HIS A 163 25.24 -9.67 32.81
CA HIS A 163 26.44 -9.14 32.19
C HIS A 163 26.28 -8.97 30.66
N GLU A 164 25.67 -9.95 29.99
CA GLU A 164 25.42 -9.88 28.53
C GLU A 164 24.32 -8.86 28.18
N ARG A 165 23.33 -8.68 29.05
CA ARG A 165 22.27 -7.66 28.90
C ARG A 165 22.85 -6.25 28.91
N GLN A 166 23.76 -5.99 29.84
CA GLN A 166 24.44 -4.69 29.97
C GLN A 166 25.32 -4.38 28.76
N GLN A 167 26.05 -5.39 28.24
CA GLN A 167 26.84 -5.25 27.01
C GLN A 167 26.00 -4.91 25.77
N LEU A 168 24.77 -5.42 25.69
CA LEU A 168 23.82 -5.11 24.63
C LEU A 168 23.02 -3.80 24.86
N GLY A 169 23.24 -3.11 25.98
CA GLY A 169 22.61 -1.84 26.30
C GLY A 169 21.18 -1.94 26.85
N TYR A 170 20.78 -3.11 27.37
CA TYR A 170 19.45 -3.36 27.93
C TYR A 170 19.50 -3.66 29.43
N GLN A 171 18.46 -3.24 30.15
CA GLN A 171 18.23 -3.57 31.56
C GLN A 171 16.78 -4.04 31.78
N LEU A 172 16.54 -4.82 32.83
CA LEU A 172 15.19 -5.15 33.26
C LEU A 172 14.71 -4.11 34.27
N SER A 173 13.49 -3.61 34.09
CA SER A 173 12.81 -2.82 35.12
C SER A 173 12.49 -3.70 36.34
N ALA A 174 12.18 -3.05 37.47
CA ALA A 174 11.68 -3.74 38.68
C ALA A 174 10.39 -4.57 38.44
N THR A 175 9.70 -4.35 37.30
CA THR A 175 8.50 -5.06 36.87
C THR A 175 8.77 -6.14 35.81
N GLY A 176 10.04 -6.43 35.49
CA GLY A 176 10.44 -7.45 34.51
C GLY A 176 10.31 -7.03 33.05
N GLN A 177 10.15 -5.73 32.76
CA GLN A 177 10.09 -5.19 31.40
C GLN A 177 11.48 -4.78 30.90
N VAL A 178 11.79 -5.16 29.65
CA VAL A 178 13.06 -4.82 29.02
C VAL A 178 13.07 -3.33 28.67
N THR A 179 14.00 -2.58 29.26
CA THR A 179 14.19 -1.15 29.07
C THR A 179 15.59 -0.89 28.51
N THR A 180 15.74 0.06 27.60
CA THR A 180 17.05 0.51 27.08
C THR A 180 17.74 1.42 28.08
N LEU A 181 19.05 1.30 28.25
CA LEU A 181 19.82 2.18 29.11
C LEU A 181 19.84 3.62 28.55
N PRO A 182 19.64 4.68 29.37
CA PRO A 182 19.79 6.05 28.92
C PRO A 182 21.27 6.36 28.64
N GLY A 183 21.63 6.57 27.37
CA GLY A 183 23.00 6.97 26.98
C GLY A 183 23.82 5.92 26.24
N SER A 184 23.31 4.70 26.00
CA SER A 184 23.94 3.77 25.07
C SER A 184 23.61 4.18 23.64
N ASN A 185 24.62 4.67 22.91
CA ASN A 185 24.57 4.67 21.45
C ASN A 185 24.18 3.27 20.98
N LYS A 186 23.23 3.18 20.04
CA LYS A 186 22.92 1.95 19.31
C LYS A 186 24.22 1.19 19.01
N PRO A 187 24.29 -0.14 19.20
CA PRO A 187 25.48 -0.87 18.81
C PRO A 187 25.78 -0.59 17.34
N GLU A 188 26.98 -0.08 17.12
CA GLU A 188 27.55 0.12 15.80
C GLU A 188 27.52 -1.18 15.02
N LYS A 189 27.24 -1.01 13.72
CA LYS A 189 27.14 -2.04 12.71
C LYS A 189 28.35 -2.97 12.74
N ILE A 190 28.12 -4.28 12.82
CA ILE A 190 29.08 -5.29 12.37
C ILE A 190 28.42 -6.02 11.20
N GLY A 191 29.03 -5.93 10.02
CA GLY A 191 28.59 -6.58 8.79
C GLY A 191 28.10 -5.61 7.72
N GLU A 192 28.97 -4.71 7.25
CA GLU A 192 28.80 -4.10 5.93
C GLU A 192 29.21 -5.14 4.88
N GLU A 193 28.24 -5.69 4.18
CA GLU A 193 28.46 -6.16 2.82
C GLU A 193 27.52 -5.40 1.89
N GLN A 194 28.14 -4.75 0.91
CA GLN A 194 27.57 -3.73 0.06
C GLN A 194 26.46 -4.32 -0.81
N THR A 195 25.21 -3.93 -0.55
CA THR A 195 24.18 -3.93 -1.60
C THR A 195 23.37 -2.65 -1.48
N GLU A 196 23.33 -1.92 -2.59
CA GLU A 196 22.67 -0.62 -2.73
C GLU A 196 21.23 -0.64 -2.19
N PRO A 197 20.75 0.45 -1.56
CA PRO A 197 19.39 0.49 -1.03
C PRO A 197 18.36 0.51 -2.16
N LYS A 198 17.78 -0.66 -2.48
CA LYS A 198 16.53 -0.73 -3.25
C LYS A 198 15.42 -0.09 -2.41
N LYS A 199 14.94 1.07 -2.87
CA LYS A 199 13.80 1.82 -2.32
C LYS A 199 12.62 0.88 -2.08
N ILE A 200 12.22 0.77 -0.80
CA ILE A 200 10.99 0.09 -0.39
C ILE A 200 9.81 0.89 -0.98
N LYS A 201 9.14 0.30 -1.98
CA LYS A 201 7.86 0.80 -2.46
C LYS A 201 6.82 0.50 -1.38
N THR A 202 6.32 1.53 -0.71
CA THR A 202 5.04 1.44 0.00
C THR A 202 3.96 1.01 -1.01
N PRO A 203 2.99 0.15 -0.62
CA PRO A 203 1.90 -0.23 -1.50
C PRO A 203 0.97 0.99 -1.66
N HIS A 204 1.31 1.86 -2.60
CA HIS A 204 0.33 2.75 -3.16
C HIS A 204 -0.65 1.86 -3.93
N ARG A 205 -1.91 1.90 -3.50
CA ARG A 205 -3.06 1.43 -4.28
C ARG A 205 -2.81 1.83 -5.74
N SER A 206 -2.64 0.86 -6.63
CA SER A 206 -2.49 1.12 -8.05
C SER A 206 -3.84 1.62 -8.55
N VAL A 207 -4.04 2.93 -8.48
CA VAL A 207 -5.15 3.60 -9.15
C VAL A 207 -4.95 3.34 -10.64
N SER A 208 -5.94 2.68 -11.24
CA SER A 208 -6.03 2.39 -12.67
C SER A 208 -5.79 3.66 -13.48
N SER A 209 -5.17 3.48 -14.63
CA SER A 209 -4.63 4.51 -15.55
C SER A 209 -5.63 5.55 -16.09
N ASN A 210 -6.90 5.53 -15.69
CA ASN A 210 -7.94 6.45 -16.16
C ASN A 210 -8.79 7.13 -15.07
N ASP A 211 -8.59 6.85 -13.78
CA ASP A 211 -9.45 7.36 -12.68
C ASP A 211 -9.15 8.82 -12.26
N TYR A 212 -8.29 9.54 -12.98
CA TYR A 212 -7.93 10.92 -12.60
C TYR A 212 -8.87 11.98 -13.21
N GLY A 213 -9.77 11.59 -14.12
CA GLY A 213 -10.68 12.51 -14.79
C GLY A 213 -9.94 13.52 -15.66
N ILE A 214 -8.99 13.08 -16.48
CA ILE A 214 -8.18 13.96 -17.34
C ILE A 214 -8.43 13.61 -18.80
N VAL A 215 -8.81 14.62 -19.58
CA VAL A 215 -9.05 14.50 -21.03
C VAL A 215 -7.89 15.14 -21.77
N VAL A 216 -7.30 14.37 -22.68
CA VAL A 216 -6.20 14.82 -23.56
C VAL A 216 -6.81 15.29 -24.87
N LYS A 217 -6.52 16.53 -25.29
CA LYS A 217 -7.03 17.03 -26.57
C LYS A 217 -6.36 16.29 -27.74
N GLY A 218 -7.16 15.62 -28.57
CA GLY A 218 -6.71 15.02 -29.83
C GLY A 218 -6.28 13.55 -29.78
N GLN A 219 -6.30 12.89 -28.61
CA GLN A 219 -6.06 11.44 -28.49
C GLN A 219 -7.00 10.82 -27.44
N SER A 220 -7.65 9.71 -27.81
CA SER A 220 -8.43 8.86 -26.90
C SER A 220 -7.56 7.70 -26.41
N ASP A 221 -7.64 7.37 -25.12
CA ASP A 221 -7.01 6.20 -24.47
C ASP A 221 -5.47 6.26 -24.28
N CYS A 222 -5.01 7.36 -23.67
CA CYS A 222 -3.59 7.52 -23.29
C CYS A 222 -3.36 7.20 -21.81
N LEU A 223 -2.24 6.56 -21.50
CA LEU A 223 -1.77 6.39 -20.12
C LEU A 223 -1.43 7.76 -19.53
N VAL A 224 -2.27 8.26 -18.60
CA VAL A 224 -2.08 9.54 -17.92
C VAL A 224 -1.60 9.32 -16.49
N ARG A 225 -0.63 10.12 -16.05
CA ARG A 225 -0.10 10.09 -14.68
C ARG A 225 0.11 11.50 -14.13
N LEU A 226 -0.29 11.72 -12.88
CA LEU A 226 -0.02 12.99 -12.18
C LEU A 226 1.47 13.12 -11.78
N SER A 227 2.06 14.29 -12.02
CA SER A 227 3.46 14.57 -11.70
C SER A 227 3.69 14.87 -10.22
N ARG A 228 4.71 14.21 -9.63
CA ARG A 228 5.11 14.36 -8.22
C ARG A 228 5.81 15.69 -7.90
N CYS A 229 6.20 16.46 -8.90
CA CYS A 229 6.93 17.72 -8.70
C CYS A 229 5.99 18.87 -8.30
N CYS A 230 4.78 18.93 -8.84
CA CYS A 230 3.80 19.98 -8.58
C CYS A 230 2.47 19.48 -8.02
N ASN A 231 2.24 18.15 -8.01
CA ASN A 231 1.04 17.49 -7.48
C ASN A 231 -0.25 18.18 -7.93
N PRO A 232 -0.60 18.16 -9.24
CA PRO A 232 -1.77 18.87 -9.77
C PRO A 232 -3.08 18.36 -9.14
N ILE A 233 -4.05 19.26 -8.93
CA ILE A 233 -5.38 18.95 -8.36
C ILE A 233 -6.45 19.63 -9.22
N PRO A 234 -7.72 19.17 -9.15
CA PRO A 234 -8.80 19.76 -9.90
C PRO A 234 -8.97 21.26 -9.62
N GLY A 235 -9.12 22.04 -10.70
CA GLY A 235 -9.16 23.50 -10.67
C GLY A 235 -7.81 24.19 -10.91
N ASP A 236 -6.71 23.45 -10.99
CA ASP A 236 -5.46 24.00 -11.51
C ASP A 236 -5.39 23.96 -13.03
N PRO A 237 -4.83 25.00 -13.67
CA PRO A 237 -4.48 24.91 -15.08
C PRO A 237 -3.36 23.88 -15.25
N ILE A 238 -3.66 22.81 -15.98
CA ILE A 238 -2.75 21.68 -16.20
C ILE A 238 -2.22 21.66 -17.65
N ILE A 239 -1.12 20.93 -17.83
CA ILE A 239 -0.48 20.67 -19.12
C ILE A 239 0.17 19.29 -19.09
N GLY A 240 0.02 18.55 -20.17
CA GLY A 240 0.62 17.24 -20.34
C GLY A 240 2.02 17.36 -20.91
N TYR A 241 2.91 16.47 -20.49
CA TYR A 241 4.23 16.30 -21.08
C TYR A 241 4.41 14.84 -21.48
N THR A 242 4.64 14.60 -22.77
CA THR A 242 4.81 13.24 -23.30
C THR A 242 6.19 12.71 -22.94
N THR A 243 6.23 11.73 -22.06
CA THR A 243 7.45 11.01 -21.72
C THR A 243 7.75 9.93 -22.76
N ARG A 244 8.99 9.44 -22.83
CA ARG A 244 9.38 8.41 -23.82
C ARG A 244 8.76 7.03 -23.56
N SER A 245 8.44 6.72 -22.30
CA SER A 245 8.12 5.34 -21.88
C SER A 245 7.02 5.24 -20.81
N GLU A 246 6.63 6.34 -20.16
CA GLU A 246 5.71 6.32 -19.01
C GLU A 246 4.37 7.02 -19.31
N GLY A 247 4.06 7.28 -20.59
CA GLY A 247 2.86 7.97 -21.02
C GLY A 247 2.93 9.50 -20.83
N ILE A 248 1.79 10.12 -20.57
CA ILE A 248 1.65 11.57 -20.42
C ILE A 248 1.72 11.94 -18.93
N ALA A 249 2.76 12.68 -18.58
CA ALA A 249 2.94 13.23 -17.24
C ALA A 249 2.23 14.59 -17.13
N VAL A 250 1.28 14.72 -16.21
CA VAL A 250 0.48 15.94 -16.04
C VAL A 250 1.11 16.86 -15.03
N HIS A 251 1.44 18.07 -15.46
CA HIS A 251 2.00 19.13 -14.65
C HIS A 251 1.02 20.30 -14.52
N ARG A 252 1.22 21.13 -13.50
CA ARG A 252 0.62 22.46 -13.44
C ARG A 252 1.33 23.38 -14.43
N LYS A 253 0.59 24.24 -15.14
CA LYS A 253 1.20 25.24 -16.06
C LYS A 253 2.23 26.13 -15.35
N SER A 254 2.05 26.39 -14.06
CA SER A 254 2.98 27.16 -13.21
C SER A 254 4.16 26.36 -12.66
N CYS A 255 4.37 25.09 -13.06
CA CYS A 255 5.44 24.27 -12.50
C CYS A 255 6.80 24.81 -12.97
N PRO A 256 7.81 25.01 -12.09
CA PRO A 256 9.11 25.53 -12.47
C PRO A 256 9.76 24.76 -13.63
N ASN A 257 9.61 23.44 -13.66
CA ASN A 257 10.13 22.60 -14.74
C ASN A 257 9.45 22.88 -16.08
N ILE A 258 8.14 23.13 -16.08
CA ILE A 258 7.39 23.45 -17.31
C ILE A 258 7.69 24.88 -17.75
N VAL A 259 7.70 25.83 -16.82
CA VAL A 259 8.03 27.24 -17.10
C VAL A 259 9.43 27.34 -17.69
N HIS A 260 10.40 26.62 -17.14
CA HIS A 260 11.76 26.55 -17.67
C HIS A 260 11.81 25.96 -19.09
N LEU A 261 10.99 24.94 -19.39
CA LEU A 261 10.88 24.38 -20.75
C LEU A 261 10.26 25.38 -21.74
N LEU A 262 9.25 26.14 -21.31
CA LEU A 262 8.61 27.16 -22.15
C LEU A 262 9.55 28.32 -22.44
N ILE A 263 10.24 28.84 -21.42
CA ILE A 263 11.18 29.97 -21.56
C ILE A 263 12.38 29.60 -22.42
N ASN A 264 12.95 28.40 -22.22
CA ASN A 264 14.17 28.00 -22.93
C ASN A 264 13.91 27.34 -24.29
N SER A 265 12.65 27.24 -24.72
CA SER A 265 12.26 26.63 -26.00
C SER A 265 12.93 27.28 -27.20
N SER A 266 13.28 28.57 -27.12
CA SER A 266 13.92 29.37 -28.17
C SER A 266 15.46 29.41 -28.09
N LEU A 267 16.08 28.93 -27.01
CA LEU A 267 17.53 29.04 -26.80
C LEU A 267 18.34 27.87 -27.37
N SER A 268 17.73 26.69 -27.55
CA SER A 268 18.44 25.51 -28.05
C SER A 268 17.55 24.61 -28.91
N PRO A 269 18.04 24.04 -30.03
CA PRO A 269 17.29 23.08 -30.83
C PRO A 269 16.90 21.81 -30.05
N LYS A 270 17.65 21.46 -29.00
CA LYS A 270 17.29 20.35 -28.09
C LYS A 270 16.12 20.69 -27.18
N ASP A 271 15.99 21.95 -26.77
CA ASP A 271 14.90 22.40 -25.89
C ASP A 271 13.62 22.70 -26.68
N ALA A 272 13.74 23.13 -27.94
CA ALA A 272 12.62 23.18 -28.89
C ALA A 272 11.95 21.80 -29.09
N GLN A 273 12.74 20.74 -29.25
CA GLN A 273 12.21 19.36 -29.34
C GLN A 273 11.54 18.88 -28.05
N ARG A 274 11.96 19.38 -26.87
CA ARG A 274 11.32 19.06 -25.60
C ARG A 274 10.01 19.81 -25.43
N ALA A 275 9.97 21.09 -25.82
CA ALA A 275 8.76 21.89 -25.80
C ALA A 275 7.68 21.32 -26.74
N ALA A 276 8.07 20.75 -27.88
CA ALA A 276 7.15 20.06 -28.81
C ALA A 276 6.45 18.83 -28.22
N ARG A 277 6.87 18.34 -27.04
CA ARG A 277 6.21 17.22 -26.32
C ARG A 277 5.16 17.67 -25.32
N LEU A 278 4.89 18.97 -25.24
CA LEU A 278 3.81 19.50 -24.41
C LEU A 278 2.47 19.29 -25.13
N ILE A 279 1.49 18.78 -24.40
CA ILE A 279 0.14 18.50 -24.91
C ILE A 279 -0.87 19.23 -24.03
N GLU A 280 -1.91 19.77 -24.65
CA GLU A 280 -3.03 20.34 -23.92
C GLU A 280 -3.90 19.24 -23.30
N VAL A 281 -4.09 19.35 -21.99
CA VAL A 281 -4.91 18.44 -21.19
C VAL A 281 -5.82 19.28 -20.29
N ASP A 282 -7.03 18.81 -20.07
CA ASP A 282 -8.02 19.48 -19.23
C ASP A 282 -8.64 18.49 -18.24
N TRP A 283 -9.17 19.01 -17.13
CA TRP A 283 -9.91 18.22 -16.15
C TRP A 283 -11.32 17.96 -16.66
N ASN A 284 -11.79 16.72 -16.53
CA ASN A 284 -13.18 16.36 -16.72
C ASN A 284 -13.89 16.37 -15.36
N GLU A 285 -14.85 17.27 -15.20
CA GLU A 285 -15.58 17.46 -13.93
C GLU A 285 -16.45 16.26 -13.54
N ASN A 286 -16.82 15.40 -14.51
CA ASN A 286 -17.71 14.26 -14.27
C ASN A 286 -16.98 13.02 -13.69
N ASP A 287 -15.68 12.89 -13.92
CA ASP A 287 -14.88 11.70 -13.55
C ASP A 287 -13.76 12.04 -12.56
N LEU A 288 -14.01 12.98 -11.63
CA LEU A 288 -13.01 13.41 -10.66
C LEU A 288 -12.83 12.36 -9.55
N CYS A 289 -11.57 12.15 -9.17
CA CYS A 289 -11.24 11.33 -8.00
C CYS A 289 -11.70 12.06 -6.72
N LYS A 290 -12.12 11.28 -5.71
CA LYS A 290 -12.62 11.83 -4.44
C LYS A 290 -11.55 12.55 -3.63
N SER A 291 -10.27 12.18 -3.75
CA SER A 291 -9.19 12.85 -3.04
C SER A 291 -7.86 12.76 -3.82
N TYR A 292 -7.05 13.81 -3.69
CA TYR A 292 -5.74 13.93 -4.34
C TYR A 292 -4.65 14.17 -3.28
N GLU A 293 -3.54 13.46 -3.42
CA GLU A 293 -2.39 13.62 -2.53
C GLU A 293 -1.56 14.86 -2.91
N VAL A 294 -1.31 15.74 -1.94
CA VAL A 294 -0.50 16.94 -2.12
C VAL A 294 0.61 17.02 -1.07
N THR A 295 1.85 17.16 -1.54
CA THR A 295 2.98 17.52 -0.66
C THR A 295 3.07 19.03 -0.49
N LEU A 296 3.11 19.46 0.77
CA LEU A 296 3.38 20.81 1.23
C LEU A 296 4.80 20.90 1.78
N LYS A 297 5.52 21.96 1.39
CA LYS A 297 6.80 22.35 1.97
C LYS A 297 6.63 23.71 2.64
N ILE A 298 6.72 23.73 3.97
CA ILE A 298 6.51 24.89 4.81
C ILE A 298 7.86 25.30 5.38
N ILE A 299 8.24 26.55 5.18
CA ILE A 299 9.45 27.15 5.74
C ILE A 299 8.99 28.13 6.80
N ALA A 300 9.44 27.94 8.03
CA ALA A 300 9.01 28.72 9.18
C ALA A 300 10.19 28.99 10.12
N GLN A 301 10.10 30.03 10.93
CA GLN A 301 11.02 30.24 12.04
C GLN A 301 10.72 29.22 13.14
N ASP A 302 11.76 28.51 13.61
CA ASP A 302 11.61 27.47 14.62
C ASP A 302 11.26 28.09 15.98
N ARG A 303 10.19 27.58 16.59
CA ARG A 303 9.76 27.97 17.94
C ARG A 303 8.95 26.88 18.61
N MET A 304 8.82 27.01 19.92
CA MET A 304 7.94 26.18 20.72
C MET A 304 6.53 26.15 20.13
N LYS A 305 5.97 24.94 20.04
CA LYS A 305 4.62 24.64 19.53
C LYS A 305 4.38 24.90 18.03
N LEU A 306 5.41 25.20 17.23
CA LEU A 306 5.27 25.40 15.78
C LEU A 306 4.52 24.25 15.08
N LEU A 307 4.94 23.00 15.34
CA LEU A 307 4.29 21.82 14.75
C LEU A 307 2.82 21.70 15.17
N SER A 308 2.50 22.01 16.42
CA SER A 308 1.12 21.96 16.91
C SER A 308 0.26 23.03 16.25
N ASP A 309 0.77 24.25 16.10
CA ASP A 309 0.03 25.34 15.46
C ASP A 309 -0.25 25.02 13.99
N ILE A 310 0.74 24.47 13.28
CA ILE A 310 0.58 24.05 11.87
C ILE A 310 -0.38 22.85 11.77
N SER A 311 -0.26 21.85 12.64
CA SER A 311 -1.17 20.70 12.66
C SER A 311 -2.61 21.11 12.95
N ASN A 312 -2.82 22.04 13.89
CA ASN A 312 -4.15 22.57 14.21
C ASN A 312 -4.71 23.42 13.05
N ALA A 313 -3.86 24.21 12.38
CA ALA A 313 -4.25 24.97 11.19
C ALA A 313 -4.73 24.07 10.05
N ILE A 314 -4.08 22.92 9.83
CA ILE A 314 -4.49 21.93 8.83
C ILE A 314 -5.75 21.17 9.28
N GLY A 315 -5.79 20.73 10.53
CA GLY A 315 -6.92 19.97 11.08
C GLY A 315 -8.23 20.74 11.13
N ALA A 316 -8.18 22.08 11.23
CA ALA A 316 -9.37 22.94 11.22
C ALA A 316 -10.16 22.88 9.90
N GLU A 317 -9.51 22.54 8.77
CA GLU A 317 -10.16 22.43 7.45
C GLU A 317 -10.62 21.00 7.14
N ALA A 318 -10.67 20.12 8.15
CA ALA A 318 -11.02 18.70 8.02
C ALA A 318 -10.17 17.95 6.97
N VAL A 319 -8.89 18.32 6.85
CA VAL A 319 -7.95 17.71 5.90
C VAL A 319 -7.11 16.62 6.57
N SER A 320 -7.04 15.44 5.94
CA SER A 320 -6.23 14.32 6.40
C SER A 320 -4.74 14.53 6.14
N ILE A 321 -3.92 14.33 7.19
CA ILE A 321 -2.45 14.37 7.10
C ILE A 321 -1.94 12.94 6.96
N LEU A 322 -1.32 12.61 5.82
CA LEU A 322 -0.77 11.28 5.53
C LEU A 322 0.62 11.07 6.15
N SER A 323 1.46 12.10 6.12
CA SER A 323 2.79 12.05 6.74
C SER A 323 3.33 13.45 6.96
N GLY A 324 4.09 13.66 8.03
CA GLY A 324 4.81 14.90 8.27
C GLY A 324 6.26 14.62 8.64
N THR A 325 7.19 15.42 8.13
CA THR A 325 8.59 15.45 8.53
C THR A 325 8.96 16.87 8.85
N MET A 326 9.58 17.09 10.01
CA MET A 326 10.08 18.40 10.44
C MET A 326 11.59 18.31 10.60
N SER A 327 12.30 19.30 10.07
CA SER A 327 13.75 19.41 10.19
C SER A 327 14.09 20.83 10.61
N SER A 328 14.71 20.98 11.77
CA SER A 328 15.23 22.26 12.25
C SER A 328 16.66 22.47 11.77
N HIS A 329 16.96 23.66 11.27
CA HIS A 329 18.30 24.07 10.84
C HIS A 329 18.94 24.99 11.90
N LYS A 330 20.28 25.01 11.94
CA LYS A 330 21.07 25.78 12.92
C LYS A 330 20.82 27.30 12.87
N ASN A 331 20.27 27.81 11.77
CA ASN A 331 19.90 29.21 11.59
C ASN A 331 18.55 29.58 12.23
N GLY A 332 17.95 28.71 13.05
CA GLY A 332 16.65 28.93 13.67
C GLY A 332 15.48 28.83 12.70
N THR A 333 15.67 28.22 11.52
CA THR A 333 14.59 27.96 10.55
C THR A 333 14.20 26.48 10.60
N ALA A 334 12.91 26.20 10.69
CA ALA A 334 12.33 24.88 10.54
C ALA A 334 11.75 24.69 9.13
N VAL A 335 12.06 23.55 8.51
CA VAL A 335 11.47 23.11 7.26
C VAL A 335 10.56 21.92 7.55
N LEU A 336 9.27 22.08 7.28
CA LEU A 336 8.27 21.04 7.41
C LEU A 336 7.86 20.55 6.03
N LYS A 337 7.90 19.24 5.82
CA LYS A 337 7.35 18.56 4.64
C LYS A 337 6.16 17.74 5.08
N MET A 338 4.95 18.10 4.64
CA MET A 338 3.72 17.41 5.02
C MET A 338 3.00 16.92 3.77
N ARG A 339 2.50 15.68 3.78
CA ARG A 339 1.62 15.15 2.74
C ARG A 339 0.20 15.16 3.28
N ILE A 340 -0.70 15.75 2.52
CA ILE A 340 -2.11 15.91 2.86
C ILE A 340 -2.99 15.43 1.72
N GLU A 341 -4.23 15.07 2.02
CA GLU A 341 -5.25 14.74 1.01
C GLU A 341 -6.21 15.90 0.83
N VAL A 342 -6.43 16.32 -0.42
CA VAL A 342 -7.29 17.46 -0.77
C VAL A 342 -8.18 17.09 -1.94
N GLU A 343 -9.43 17.56 -1.95
CA GLU A 343 -10.40 17.27 -3.00
C GLU A 343 -10.29 18.26 -4.17
N HIS A 344 -10.22 19.57 -3.86
CA HIS A 344 -10.25 20.64 -4.84
C HIS A 344 -9.28 21.78 -4.51
N LYS A 345 -8.92 22.58 -5.52
CA LYS A 345 -8.05 23.77 -5.35
C LYS A 345 -8.52 24.74 -4.27
N ASN A 346 -9.82 24.99 -4.17
CA ASN A 346 -10.35 25.91 -3.16
C ASN A 346 -10.06 25.45 -1.72
N GLN A 347 -10.09 24.14 -1.46
CA GLN A 347 -9.74 23.57 -0.16
C GLN A 347 -8.23 23.70 0.11
N TYR A 348 -7.40 23.43 -0.90
CA TYR A 348 -5.95 23.65 -0.81
C TYR A 348 -5.62 25.11 -0.46
N ASP A 349 -6.24 26.06 -1.16
CA ASP A 349 -5.97 27.49 -0.97
C ASP A 349 -6.38 27.95 0.45
N ARG A 350 -7.48 27.44 1.00
CA ARG A 350 -7.86 27.69 2.40
C ARG A 350 -6.81 27.16 3.39
N VAL A 351 -6.39 25.92 3.24
CA VAL A 351 -5.34 25.31 4.07
C VAL A 351 -4.03 26.10 3.97
N ALA A 352 -3.59 26.43 2.76
CA ALA A 352 -2.36 27.18 2.52
C ALA A 352 -2.42 28.58 3.15
N ASN A 353 -3.55 29.28 3.02
CA ASN A 353 -3.73 30.60 3.63
C ASN A 353 -3.78 30.52 5.15
N ARG A 354 -4.37 29.46 5.72
CA ARG A 354 -4.40 29.24 7.18
C ARG A 354 -3.01 28.96 7.74
N ILE A 355 -2.21 28.15 7.05
CA ILE A 355 -0.81 27.91 7.41
C ILE A 355 -0.01 29.22 7.33
N LYS A 356 -0.19 30.02 6.27
CA LYS A 356 0.46 31.34 6.14
C LYS A 356 0.05 32.32 7.23
N ALA A 357 -1.16 32.21 7.77
CA ALA A 357 -1.63 33.07 8.86
C ALA A 357 -0.91 32.81 10.19
N VAL A 358 -0.21 31.67 10.33
CA VAL A 358 0.62 31.39 11.51
C VAL A 358 1.85 32.31 11.46
N LYS A 359 2.00 33.17 12.49
CA LYS A 359 3.04 34.22 12.55
C LYS A 359 4.48 33.76 12.27
N SER A 360 4.79 32.49 12.48
CA SER A 360 6.14 31.95 12.28
C SER A 360 6.40 31.42 10.88
N VAL A 361 5.37 31.31 10.04
CA VAL A 361 5.52 30.77 8.68
C VAL A 361 6.02 31.87 7.75
N ILE A 362 7.14 31.59 7.08
CA ILE A 362 7.76 32.48 6.10
C ILE A 362 7.19 32.18 4.72
N GLN A 363 7.14 30.90 4.35
CA GLN A 363 6.70 30.49 3.02
C GLN A 363 6.01 29.11 3.04
N VAL A 364 5.01 28.95 2.19
CA VAL A 364 4.34 27.68 1.92
C VAL A 364 4.46 27.40 0.42
N LEU A 365 5.05 26.26 0.08
CA LEU A 365 5.25 25.78 -1.28
C LEU A 365 4.48 24.48 -1.48
N ARG A 366 3.97 24.30 -2.70
CA ARG A 366 3.35 23.06 -3.15
C ARG A 366 4.34 22.24 -3.97
N GLY A 367 4.42 20.95 -3.71
CA GLY A 367 5.37 20.08 -4.36
C GLY A 367 6.70 20.00 -3.62
N ASN A 368 7.67 19.35 -4.28
CA ASN A 368 8.98 19.06 -3.72
C ASN A 368 10.01 20.16 -4.00
#